data_AF-A0A7Y9FHW9-F1
#
_entry.id   AF-A0A7Y9FHW9-F1
#
_cell.length_a   1.000
_cell.length_b   1.000
_cell.length_c   1.000
_cell.angle_alpha   90.00
_cell.angle_beta   90.00
_cell.angle_gamma   90.00
#
_symmetry.space_group_name_H-M   'P 1'
#
loop_
_entity.id
_entity.type
_entity.pdbx_description
1 polymer ?
#
loop_
_entity_poly.entity_id
_entity_poly.type
_entity_poly.pdbx_seq_one_letter_code
_entity_poly.pdbx_strand_id
1 'polypeptide(L)'
;MSEGVLLAYLYTHGRVREVFLDLVLGPWDDEADPSHRLRFSTRTGPVHDGTIGSTLVDAAPPSADDTLVGTPVARALGLTHPLLPTVWACSDSVLVDVPEVRAHLTARRRWRLPWR
;
A
#
# COMPACT_ATOMS: atom_id res chain seq x y z
N MET A 1 21.13 -1.62 2.03
CA MET A 1 19.76 -1.39 1.51
C MET A 1 18.84 -2.20 2.39
N SER A 2 17.77 -1.61 2.92
CA SER A 2 16.78 -2.35 3.69
C SER A 2 15.99 -3.20 2.71
N GLU A 3 15.96 -4.51 2.93
CA GLU A 3 15.08 -5.41 2.17
C GLU A 3 13.63 -5.17 2.57
N GLY A 4 12.70 -5.43 1.66
CA GLY A 4 11.30 -5.11 1.88
C GLY A 4 10.38 -5.93 1.00
N VAL A 5 9.24 -6.32 1.56
CA VAL A 5 8.11 -6.86 0.82
C VAL A 5 7.04 -5.80 0.74
N LEU A 6 6.39 -5.72 -0.43
CA LEU A 6 5.29 -4.80 -0.68
C LEU A 6 4.08 -5.59 -1.18
N LEU A 7 2.94 -5.36 -0.53
CA LEU A 7 1.66 -5.93 -0.89
C LEU A 7 0.76 -4.81 -1.42
N ALA A 8 0.17 -5.02 -2.59
CA ALA A 8 -0.72 -4.05 -3.22
C ALA A 8 -2.16 -4.60 -3.27
N TYR A 9 -3.10 -3.85 -2.70
CA TYR A 9 -4.52 -4.17 -2.66
C TYR A 9 -5.31 -3.18 -3.51
N LEU A 10 -5.95 -3.69 -4.57
CA LEU A 10 -6.69 -2.89 -5.54
C LEU A 10 -8.19 -2.92 -5.22
N TYR A 11 -8.66 -1.94 -4.45
CA TYR A 11 -10.06 -1.89 -4.03
C TYR A 11 -10.94 -1.05 -4.96
N THR A 12 -12.19 -1.48 -5.12
CA THR A 12 -13.25 -0.68 -5.73
C THR A 12 -14.40 -0.53 -4.73
N HIS A 13 -14.47 0.61 -4.05
CA HIS A 13 -15.56 0.97 -3.16
C HIS A 13 -16.64 1.73 -3.94
N GLY A 14 -17.56 0.97 -4.55
CA GLY A 14 -18.60 1.52 -5.41
C GLY A 14 -18.04 2.10 -6.71
N ARG A 15 -17.95 3.44 -6.78
CA ARG A 15 -17.34 4.16 -7.92
C ARG A 15 -15.92 4.64 -7.64
N VAL A 16 -15.49 4.56 -6.39
CA VAL A 16 -14.16 4.99 -5.96
C VAL A 16 -13.19 3.82 -6.12
N ARG A 17 -12.04 4.10 -6.71
CA ARG A 17 -10.95 3.15 -6.82
C ARG A 17 -9.78 3.63 -6.00
N GLU A 18 -9.30 2.73 -5.16
CA GLU A 18 -8.22 3.00 -4.22
C GLU A 18 -7.21 1.87 -4.32
N VAL A 19 -5.97 2.23 -4.05
CA VAL A 19 -4.85 1.32 -3.90
C VAL A 19 -4.39 1.45 -2.47
N PHE A 20 -4.34 0.34 -1.76
CA PHE A 20 -3.68 0.27 -0.47
C PHE A 20 -2.36 -0.47 -0.67
N LEU A 21 -1.27 0.08 -0.15
CA LEU A 21 0.02 -0.61 -0.16
C LEU A 21 0.46 -0.84 1.29
N ASP A 22 0.80 -2.08 1.60
CA ASP A 22 1.49 -2.45 2.84
C ASP A 22 2.96 -2.69 2.52
N LEU A 23 3.82 -1.91 3.16
CA LEU A 23 5.26 -1.95 3.02
C LEU A 23 5.85 -2.52 4.30
N VAL A 24 6.42 -3.72 4.21
CA VAL A 24 7.05 -4.41 5.33
C VAL A 24 8.56 -4.31 5.17
N LEU A 25 9.17 -3.41 5.96
CA LEU A 25 10.58 -3.06 5.90
C LEU A 25 11.33 -3.68 7.08
N GLY A 26 12.46 -4.33 6.81
CA GLY A 26 13.27 -4.97 7.85
C GLY A 26 14.11 -6.12 7.28
N PRO A 27 14.75 -6.91 8.14
CA PRO A 27 15.53 -8.07 7.69
C PRO A 27 14.62 -9.21 7.21
N TRP A 28 14.98 -9.84 6.09
CA TRP A 28 14.22 -10.94 5.45
C TRP A 28 14.99 -12.26 5.37
N ASP A 29 16.20 -12.33 5.91
CA ASP A 29 16.95 -13.58 5.98
C ASP A 29 16.24 -14.66 6.83
N ASP A 30 16.63 -15.92 6.61
CA ASP A 30 16.00 -17.10 7.23
C ASP A 30 16.12 -17.11 8.78
N GLU A 31 17.01 -16.30 9.34
CA GLU A 31 17.25 -16.19 10.79
C GLU A 31 16.55 -14.97 11.41
N ALA A 32 15.96 -14.09 10.60
CA ALA A 32 15.38 -12.84 11.03
C ALA A 32 14.04 -13.03 11.76
N ASP A 33 13.95 -12.52 12.99
CA ASP A 33 12.67 -12.39 13.70
C ASP A 33 11.72 -11.43 12.95
N PRO A 34 10.53 -11.88 12.52
CA PRO A 34 9.54 -11.02 11.85
C PRO A 34 9.15 -9.78 12.66
N SER A 35 9.26 -9.81 13.99
CA SER A 35 8.97 -8.68 14.86
C SER A 35 9.89 -7.47 14.63
N HIS A 36 11.09 -7.69 14.08
CA HIS A 36 12.02 -6.65 13.67
C HIS A 36 11.61 -5.92 12.39
N ARG A 37 10.59 -6.41 11.68
CA ARG A 37 10.04 -5.76 10.50
C ARG A 37 9.00 -4.74 10.93
N LEU A 38 8.97 -3.61 10.25
CA LEU A 38 7.97 -2.56 10.42
C LEU A 38 7.04 -2.55 9.22
N ARG A 39 5.73 -2.52 9.47
CA ARG A 39 4.70 -2.43 8.43
C ARG A 39 4.12 -1.03 8.38
N PHE A 40 4.28 -0.37 7.23
CA PHE A 40 3.66 0.92 6.92
C PHE A 40 2.57 0.73 5.88
N SER A 41 1.41 1.33 6.09
CA SER A 41 0.29 1.25 5.14
C SER A 41 0.01 2.61 4.51
N THR A 42 -0.21 2.62 3.20
CA THR A 42 -0.62 3.81 2.44
C THR A 42 -1.97 3.58 1.78
N ARG A 43 -2.73 4.65 1.58
CA ARG A 43 -3.91 4.70 0.72
C ARG A 43 -3.68 5.73 -0.37
N THR A 44 -3.80 5.30 -1.61
CA THR A 44 -3.78 6.16 -2.81
C THR A 44 -5.13 6.11 -3.50
N GLY A 45 -5.71 7.27 -3.78
CA GLY A 45 -7.01 7.37 -4.44
C GLY A 45 -7.48 8.81 -4.57
N PRO A 46 -8.69 9.03 -5.09
CA PRO A 46 -9.23 10.37 -5.25
C PRO A 46 -9.39 11.07 -3.89
N VAL A 47 -9.07 12.36 -3.84
CA VAL A 47 -9.37 13.28 -2.73
C VAL A 47 -10.51 14.22 -3.12
N HIS A 48 -10.89 15.17 -2.24
CA HIS A 48 -12.11 15.96 -2.38
C HIS A 48 -12.26 16.72 -3.71
N ASP A 49 -11.16 17.17 -4.31
CA ASP A 49 -11.14 17.88 -5.60
C ASP A 49 -11.05 16.95 -6.82
N GLY A 50 -11.05 15.63 -6.59
CA GLY A 50 -10.92 14.60 -7.63
C GLY A 50 -9.49 14.31 -8.07
N THR A 51 -8.48 14.99 -7.52
CA THR A 51 -7.07 14.64 -7.75
C THR A 51 -6.71 13.33 -7.03
N ILE A 52 -5.68 12.64 -7.50
CA ILE A 52 -5.16 11.45 -6.81
C ILE A 52 -4.18 11.91 -5.74
N GLY A 53 -4.48 11.54 -4.49
CA GLY A 53 -3.62 11.79 -3.34
C GLY A 53 -3.22 10.48 -2.67
N SER A 54 -2.06 10.48 -2.04
CA SER A 54 -1.59 9.38 -1.19
C SER A 54 -1.32 9.87 0.23
N THR A 55 -1.65 9.04 1.22
CA THR A 55 -1.35 9.28 2.64
C THR A 55 -1.05 7.97 3.33
N LEU A 56 -0.25 8.04 4.40
CA LEU A 56 -0.22 6.97 5.38
C LEU A 56 -1.60 6.79 6.02
N VAL A 57 -1.91 5.54 6.33
CA VAL A 57 -3.11 5.09 7.07
C VAL A 57 -2.69 4.11 8.15
N ASP A 58 -3.54 3.93 9.15
CA ASP A 58 -3.35 2.82 10.09
C ASP A 58 -3.56 1.50 9.36
N ALA A 59 -2.62 0.58 9.53
CA ALA A 59 -2.69 -0.73 8.90
C ALA A 59 -3.92 -1.50 9.41
N ALA A 60 -4.60 -2.20 8.51
CA ALA A 60 -5.63 -3.14 8.93
C ALA A 60 -5.01 -4.22 9.84
N PRO A 61 -5.72 -4.70 10.86
CA PRO A 61 -5.23 -5.81 11.66
C PRO A 61 -4.91 -7.00 10.73
N PRO A 62 -3.75 -7.64 10.89
CA PRO A 62 -3.41 -8.80 10.07
C PRO A 62 -4.45 -9.90 10.29
N SER A 63 -4.72 -10.71 9.27
CA SER A 63 -5.45 -11.96 9.49
C SER A 63 -4.62 -12.88 10.39
N ALA A 64 -5.28 -13.75 11.16
CA ALA A 64 -4.62 -14.66 12.08
C ALA A 64 -3.55 -15.56 11.40
N ASP A 65 -3.68 -15.80 10.10
CA ASP A 65 -2.78 -16.64 9.30
C ASP A 65 -1.73 -15.84 8.49
N ASP A 66 -1.67 -14.52 8.66
CA ASP A 66 -0.68 -13.72 7.94
C ASP A 66 0.70 -14.00 8.54
N THR A 67 1.66 -14.45 7.74
CA THR A 67 3.05 -14.72 8.15
C THR A 67 4.00 -13.63 7.66
N LEU A 68 3.51 -12.68 6.87
CA LEU A 68 4.26 -11.52 6.38
C LEU A 68 4.33 -10.38 7.40
N VAL A 69 3.95 -10.64 8.65
CA VAL A 69 3.60 -9.62 9.64
C VAL A 69 4.85 -8.97 10.22
N GLY A 70 5.13 -7.76 9.74
CA GLY A 70 5.89 -6.79 10.53
C GLY A 70 4.99 -6.10 11.55
N THR A 71 5.61 -5.47 12.54
CA THR A 71 4.93 -4.64 13.54
C THR A 71 4.25 -3.45 12.84
N PRO A 72 2.91 -3.29 12.94
CA PRO A 72 2.21 -2.18 12.30
C PRO A 72 2.62 -0.85 12.92
N VAL A 73 3.01 0.09 12.07
CA VAL A 73 3.31 1.47 12.47
C VAL A 73 2.04 2.30 12.36
N ALA A 74 1.61 2.87 13.48
CA ALA A 74 0.48 3.79 13.50
C ALA A 74 0.75 5.01 12.60
N ARG A 75 -0.26 5.50 11.89
CA ARG A 75 -0.18 6.61 10.94
C ARG A 75 0.54 7.82 11.53
N ALA A 76 0.16 8.23 12.75
CA ALA A 76 0.72 9.40 13.40
C ALA A 76 2.23 9.26 13.64
N LEU A 77 2.69 8.08 14.05
CA LEU A 77 4.12 7.79 14.23
C LEU A 77 4.83 7.72 12.87
N GLY A 78 4.23 7.04 11.89
CA GLY A 78 4.77 6.87 10.54
C GLY A 78 5.05 8.19 9.83
N LEU A 79 4.20 9.20 10.02
CA LEU A 79 4.40 10.55 9.43
C LEU A 79 5.64 11.29 9.94
N THR A 80 6.23 10.83 11.04
CA THR A 80 7.46 11.40 11.61
C THR A 80 8.62 10.40 11.62
N HIS A 81 8.42 9.21 11.04
CA HIS A 81 9.38 8.12 11.12
C HIS A 81 10.58 8.36 10.18
N PRO A 82 11.83 8.04 10.57
CA PRO A 82 13.00 8.22 9.72
C PRO A 82 12.95 7.45 8.38
N LEU A 83 12.20 6.35 8.31
CA LEU A 83 12.00 5.56 7.08
C LEU A 83 10.92 6.12 6.15
N LEU A 84 10.22 7.21 6.52
CA LEU A 84 9.16 7.78 5.69
C LEU A 84 9.60 8.09 4.24
N PRO A 85 10.80 8.63 3.97
CA PRO A 85 11.28 8.81 2.60
C PRO A 85 11.38 7.50 1.83
N THR A 86 11.83 6.42 2.46
CA THR A 86 11.88 5.08 1.86
C THR A 86 10.50 4.54 1.57
N VAL A 87 9.54 4.74 2.50
CA VAL A 87 8.14 4.33 2.29
C VAL A 87 7.56 5.03 1.07
N TRP A 88 7.79 6.34 0.91
CA TRP A 88 7.32 7.06 -0.26
C TRP A 88 8.03 6.67 -1.55
N ALA A 89 9.34 6.42 -1.53
CA ALA A 89 10.07 5.93 -2.70
C ALA A 89 9.52 4.59 -3.19
N CYS A 90 9.28 3.63 -2.29
CA CYS A 90 8.70 2.34 -2.65
C CYS A 90 7.24 2.47 -3.14
N SER A 91 6.44 3.32 -2.49
CA SER A 91 5.06 3.61 -2.91
C SER A 91 5.04 4.20 -4.32
N ASP A 92 5.90 5.18 -4.60
CA ASP A 92 6.02 5.82 -5.92
C ASP A 92 6.43 4.81 -7.00
N SER A 93 7.45 3.98 -6.74
CA SER A 93 7.85 2.91 -7.66
C SER A 93 6.69 1.99 -8.00
N VAL A 94 5.86 1.59 -7.02
CA VAL A 94 4.72 0.72 -7.32
C VAL A 94 3.62 1.44 -8.08
N LEU A 95 3.31 2.69 -7.72
CA LEU A 95 2.28 3.48 -8.38
C LEU A 95 2.66 3.86 -9.82
N VAL A 96 3.95 4.06 -10.08
CA VAL A 96 4.49 4.45 -11.38
C VAL A 96 4.78 3.23 -12.25
N ASP A 97 5.47 2.21 -11.71
CA ASP A 97 6.07 1.15 -12.52
C ASP A 97 5.19 -0.09 -12.67
N VAL A 98 4.23 -0.34 -11.77
CA VAL A 98 3.33 -1.52 -11.85
C VAL A 98 2.11 -1.19 -12.72
N PRO A 99 2.00 -1.73 -13.95
CA PRO A 99 0.95 -1.33 -14.89
C PRO A 99 -0.47 -1.57 -14.37
N GLU A 100 -0.69 -2.66 -13.63
CA GLU A 100 -1.99 -3.05 -13.06
C GLU A 100 -2.47 -2.03 -12.03
N VAL A 101 -1.56 -1.55 -11.17
CA VAL A 101 -1.83 -0.53 -10.15
C VAL A 101 -2.22 0.78 -10.82
N ARG A 102 -1.43 1.23 -11.80
CA ARG A 102 -1.70 2.46 -12.55
C ARG A 102 -3.00 2.36 -13.36
N ALA A 103 -3.24 1.23 -14.01
CA ALA A 103 -4.47 0.97 -14.75
C ALA A 103 -5.68 1.02 -13.83
N HIS A 104 -5.61 0.44 -12.63
CA HIS A 104 -6.69 0.48 -11.65
C HIS A 104 -7.06 1.91 -11.25
N LEU A 105 -6.07 2.72 -10.86
CA LEU A 105 -6.28 4.11 -10.42
C LEU A 105 -6.83 5.02 -11.53
N THR A 106 -6.38 4.83 -12.77
CA THR A 106 -6.70 5.73 -13.88
C THR A 106 -7.88 5.27 -14.72
N ALA A 107 -8.30 4.01 -14.63
CA ALA A 107 -9.34 3.51 -15.50
C ALA A 107 -10.69 4.20 -15.20
N ARG A 108 -11.09 5.05 -16.14
CA ARG A 108 -12.45 5.56 -16.25
C ARG A 108 -13.34 4.41 -16.67
N ARG A 109 -14.36 4.06 -15.88
CA ARG A 109 -15.32 3.01 -16.25
C ARG A 109 -15.80 3.23 -17.71
N ARG A 110 -15.43 2.34 -18.64
CA ARG A 110 -16.25 1.97 -19.82
C ARG A 110 -16.89 0.64 -19.48
N TRP A 111 -18.18 0.64 -19.12
CA TRP A 111 -18.93 -0.61 -19.11
C TRP A 111 -19.49 -0.83 -20.49
N ARG A 112 -19.01 -1.86 -21.17
CA ARG A 112 -19.88 -2.68 -22.00
C ARG A 112 -20.38 -3.79 -21.07
N LEU A 113 -21.65 -3.73 -20.69
CA LEU A 113 -22.31 -4.87 -20.03
C LEU A 113 -22.29 -6.04 -21.03
N PRO A 114 -21.78 -7.23 -20.67
CA PRO A 114 -21.78 -8.38 -21.55
C PRO A 114 -23.06 -9.17 -21.34
N TRP A 115 -24.23 -8.58 -21.57
CA TRP A 115 -25.48 -9.35 -21.57
C TRP A 115 -26.40 -8.83 -22.69
N ARG A 116 -26.41 -9.57 -23.80
CA ARG A 116 -27.52 -9.68 -24.76
C ARG A 116 -27.96 -11.13 -24.76
#